data_AF-A0A161UBG6-F1
#
_entry.id   AF-A0A161UBG6-F1
#
_cell.length_a   1.000
_cell.length_b   1.000
_cell.length_c   1.000
_cell.angle_alpha   90.00
_cell.angle_beta   90.00
_cell.angle_gamma   90.00
#
_symmetry.space_group_name_H-M   'P 1'
#
loop_
_entity.id
_entity.type
_entity.pdbx_description
1 polymer ?
#
loop_
_entity_poly.entity_id
_entity_poly.type
_entity_poly.pdbx_seq_one_letter_code
_entity_poly.pdbx_strand_id
1 'polypeptide(L)'
;MTKAELKDFLDEKVLLYNNTSFIQDDPIQIPHLYTQKEDIEIAGFLSATIAWGNRKMIIKNAHRMMELMGNSPYDFVMEHHEDHLENLDSFVHRTFNGVDFATFIKGLKHIYTNHKGLENVFANTSLPMQERISNFKKLFFEIEHPTRSEKHISDPVKGSAAKRINMYLRWMVRNDNTGVDLGIWNTISTADLSCPLDVHSGNMARKLGILKRKQNDAKALAELDAALRGFDPIDPVKYDFALFGLGAIEKF
;
A
#
# COMPACT_ATOMS: atom_id res chain seq x y z
N MET A 1 -16.34 -21.27 -16.04
CA MET A 1 -16.82 -19.89 -16.24
C MET A 1 -16.21 -19.37 -17.53
N THR A 2 -17.01 -18.77 -18.39
CA THR A 2 -16.52 -17.97 -19.52
C THR A 2 -15.84 -16.70 -19.01
N LYS A 3 -15.10 -15.99 -19.88
CA LYS A 3 -14.45 -14.72 -19.49
C LYS A 3 -15.48 -13.66 -19.04
N ALA A 4 -16.65 -13.64 -19.67
CA ALA A 4 -17.73 -12.71 -19.31
C ALA A 4 -18.33 -13.06 -17.95
N GLU A 5 -18.68 -14.33 -17.72
CA GLU A 5 -19.20 -14.79 -16.42
C GLU A 5 -18.22 -14.52 -15.27
N LEU A 6 -16.91 -14.68 -15.51
CA LEU A 6 -15.89 -14.39 -14.52
C LEU A 6 -15.81 -12.90 -14.20
N LYS A 7 -15.91 -12.03 -15.22
CA LYS A 7 -15.95 -10.58 -15.01
C LYS A 7 -17.17 -10.19 -14.19
N ASP A 8 -18.36 -10.65 -14.56
CA ASP A 8 -19.61 -10.30 -13.87
C ASP A 8 -19.58 -10.76 -12.41
N PHE A 9 -19.07 -11.97 -12.16
CA PHE A 9 -18.84 -12.47 -10.80
C PHE A 9 -17.86 -11.61 -10.00
N LEU A 10 -16.74 -11.20 -10.61
CA LEU A 10 -15.78 -10.32 -9.95
C LEU A 10 -16.38 -8.95 -9.65
N ASP A 11 -17.12 -8.35 -10.58
CA ASP A 11 -17.80 -7.06 -10.37
C ASP A 11 -18.83 -7.14 -9.23
N GLU A 12 -19.61 -8.22 -9.15
CA GLU A 12 -20.52 -8.47 -8.02
C GLU A 12 -19.76 -8.50 -6.68
N LYS A 13 -18.63 -9.22 -6.64
CA LYS A 13 -17.81 -9.33 -5.44
C LYS A 13 -17.11 -8.02 -5.08
N VAL A 14 -16.74 -7.19 -6.06
CA VAL A 14 -16.26 -5.82 -5.80
C VAL A 14 -17.34 -5.01 -5.08
N LEU A 15 -18.58 -5.03 -5.56
CA LEU A 15 -19.68 -4.30 -4.91
C LEU A 15 -19.97 -4.83 -3.50
N LEU A 16 -19.86 -6.14 -3.29
CA LEU A 16 -20.05 -6.75 -1.98
C LEU A 16 -19.00 -6.30 -0.97
N TYR A 17 -17.72 -6.27 -1.34
CA TYR A 17 -16.62 -6.02 -0.40
C TYR A 17 -16.11 -4.58 -0.37
N ASN A 18 -16.27 -3.80 -1.45
CA ASN A 18 -15.83 -2.41 -1.48
C ASN A 18 -16.89 -1.48 -0.87
N ASN A 19 -17.16 -1.64 0.42
CA ASN A 19 -18.09 -0.80 1.17
C ASN A 19 -17.45 -0.36 2.51
N THR A 20 -18.03 0.63 3.19
CA THR A 20 -17.44 1.24 4.39
C THR A 20 -17.18 0.26 5.54
N SER A 21 -17.86 -0.89 5.61
CA SER A 21 -17.57 -1.93 6.61
C SER A 21 -16.16 -2.51 6.44
N PHE A 22 -15.56 -2.40 5.25
CA PHE A 22 -14.18 -2.81 4.98
C PHE A 22 -13.17 -2.05 5.85
N ILE A 23 -13.44 -0.77 6.13
CA ILE A 23 -12.50 0.13 6.82
C ILE A 23 -12.25 -0.38 8.24
N GLN A 24 -13.29 -0.78 8.97
CA GLN A 24 -13.23 -1.12 10.40
C GLN A 24 -12.14 -2.15 10.74
N ASP A 25 -11.95 -3.15 9.89
CA ASP A 25 -11.01 -4.23 10.11
C ASP A 25 -9.75 -4.11 9.26
N ASP A 26 -9.56 -3.03 8.51
CA ASP A 26 -8.40 -2.84 7.63
C ASP A 26 -7.50 -1.69 8.11
N PRO A 27 -6.16 -1.79 7.97
CA PRO A 27 -5.25 -0.70 8.30
C PRO A 27 -5.52 0.60 7.54
N ILE A 28 -6.30 0.59 6.46
CA ILE A 28 -6.78 1.81 5.80
C ILE A 28 -7.54 2.75 6.76
N GLN A 29 -8.07 2.26 7.88
CA GLN A 29 -8.72 3.13 8.88
C GLN A 29 -7.79 4.20 9.48
N ILE A 30 -6.48 3.98 9.44
CA ILE A 30 -5.50 4.89 10.06
C ILE A 30 -5.38 6.21 9.30
N PRO A 31 -5.18 6.23 7.95
CA PRO A 31 -5.24 7.48 7.20
C PRO A 31 -6.62 8.18 7.26
N HIS A 32 -7.72 7.45 7.44
CA HIS A 32 -9.06 8.04 7.63
C HIS A 32 -9.22 8.87 8.91
N LEU A 33 -8.26 8.82 9.84
CA LEU A 33 -8.26 9.65 11.05
C LEU A 33 -7.87 11.12 10.79
N TYR A 34 -7.40 11.43 9.58
CA TYR A 34 -6.78 12.71 9.25
C TYR A 34 -7.50 13.41 8.10
N THR A 35 -7.38 14.74 8.05
CA THR A 35 -7.93 15.58 6.99
C THR A 35 -6.84 16.34 6.21
N GLN A 36 -5.69 16.58 6.83
CA GLN A 36 -4.54 17.18 6.13
C GLN A 36 -3.95 16.15 5.17
N LYS A 37 -3.64 16.56 3.94
CA LYS A 37 -3.13 15.68 2.89
C LYS A 37 -1.88 14.94 3.35
N GLU A 38 -0.91 15.68 3.88
CA GLU A 38 0.38 15.17 4.30
C GLU A 38 0.27 14.17 5.45
N ASP A 39 -0.63 14.42 6.40
CA ASP A 39 -0.93 13.47 7.47
C ASP A 39 -1.53 12.16 6.92
N ILE A 40 -2.48 12.24 5.98
CA ILE A 40 -3.09 11.07 5.33
C ILE A 40 -2.02 10.24 4.60
N GLU A 41 -1.14 10.90 3.84
CA GLU A 41 -0.05 10.26 3.11
C GLU A 41 0.90 9.52 4.05
N ILE A 42 1.40 10.19 5.09
CA ILE A 42 2.35 9.60 6.05
C ILE A 42 1.71 8.47 6.83
N ALA A 43 0.51 8.70 7.37
CA ALA A 43 -0.24 7.70 8.12
C ALA A 43 -0.53 6.45 7.27
N GLY A 44 -0.95 6.66 6.01
CA GLY A 44 -1.18 5.60 5.04
C GLY A 44 0.09 4.82 4.72
N PHE A 45 1.20 5.50 4.44
CA PHE A 45 2.46 4.86 4.07
C PHE A 45 3.05 4.04 5.20
N LEU A 46 3.07 4.57 6.43
CA LEU A 46 3.56 3.86 7.61
C LEU A 46 2.68 2.65 7.95
N SER A 47 1.35 2.82 7.88
CA SER A 47 0.40 1.73 8.11
C SER A 47 0.54 0.60 7.08
N ALA A 48 0.67 0.96 5.79
CA ALA A 48 0.91 0.00 4.72
C ALA A 48 2.27 -0.70 4.85
N THR A 49 3.29 0.04 5.30
CA THR A 49 4.62 -0.52 5.58
C THR A 49 4.50 -1.68 6.54
N ILE A 50 3.77 -1.54 7.65
CA ILE A 50 3.59 -2.59 8.67
C ILE A 50 2.47 -3.60 8.40
N ALA A 51 1.83 -3.56 7.23
CA ALA A 51 0.67 -4.39 6.91
C ALA A 51 1.01 -5.87 6.56
N TRP A 52 1.69 -6.58 7.47
CA TRP A 52 1.94 -8.01 7.34
C TRP A 52 1.84 -8.75 8.69
N GLY A 53 1.14 -9.89 8.69
CA GLY A 53 0.90 -10.67 9.90
C GLY A 53 -0.53 -10.57 10.42
N ASN A 54 -0.70 -10.57 11.74
CA ASN A 54 -2.03 -10.58 12.34
C ASN A 54 -2.69 -9.20 12.22
N ARG A 55 -3.85 -9.14 11.55
CA ARG A 55 -4.65 -7.93 11.29
C ARG A 55 -4.87 -7.04 12.52
N LYS A 56 -5.29 -7.61 13.67
CA LYS A 56 -5.51 -6.84 14.90
C LYS A 56 -4.22 -6.21 15.42
N MET A 57 -3.09 -6.92 15.32
CA MET A 57 -1.78 -6.40 15.72
C MET A 57 -1.26 -5.33 14.77
N ILE A 58 -1.54 -5.44 13.47
CA ILE A 58 -1.22 -4.40 12.48
C ILE A 58 -1.93 -3.10 12.85
N ILE A 59 -3.25 -3.15 13.01
CA ILE A 59 -4.07 -1.96 13.34
C ILE A 59 -3.63 -1.36 14.67
N LYS A 60 -3.47 -2.17 15.71
CA LYS A 60 -2.98 -1.71 17.03
C LYS A 60 -1.63 -1.00 16.92
N ASN A 61 -0.68 -1.57 16.17
CA ASN A 61 0.63 -0.97 16.04
C ASN A 61 0.62 0.26 15.14
N ALA A 62 -0.26 0.33 14.15
CA ALA A 62 -0.40 1.51 13.31
C ALA A 62 -0.96 2.70 14.11
N HIS A 63 -1.97 2.48 14.97
CA HIS A 63 -2.39 3.48 15.95
C HIS A 63 -1.24 3.91 16.86
N ARG A 64 -0.48 2.94 17.40
CA ARG A 64 0.69 3.25 18.23
C ARG A 64 1.73 4.09 17.51
N MET A 65 1.96 3.90 16.20
CA MET A 65 2.86 4.76 15.42
C MET A 65 2.35 6.20 15.40
N MET A 66 1.05 6.39 15.20
CA MET A 66 0.43 7.72 15.20
C MET A 66 0.52 8.38 16.59
N GLU A 67 0.22 7.63 17.65
CA GLU A 67 0.33 8.09 19.04
C GLU A 67 1.75 8.54 19.40
N LEU A 68 2.77 7.78 18.98
CA LEU A 68 4.18 8.14 19.18
C LEU A 68 4.59 9.43 18.45
N MET A 69 3.87 9.77 17.38
CA MET A 69 4.04 11.03 16.64
C MET A 69 3.08 12.13 17.13
N GLY A 70 2.42 11.94 18.28
CA GLY A 70 1.48 12.91 18.84
C GLY A 70 0.18 13.08 18.03
N ASN A 71 -0.15 12.13 17.16
CA ASN A 71 -1.25 12.22 16.19
C ASN A 71 -1.18 13.46 15.28
N SER A 72 0.02 13.98 15.03
CA SER A 72 0.31 14.97 13.97
C SER A 72 1.51 14.48 13.15
N PRO A 73 1.33 13.40 12.35
CA PRO A 73 2.44 12.72 11.68
C PRO A 73 3.27 13.64 10.77
N TYR A 74 2.66 14.59 10.06
CA TYR A 74 3.39 15.52 9.21
C TYR A 74 4.26 16.47 10.02
N ASP A 75 3.69 17.12 11.05
CA ASP A 75 4.45 18.01 11.94
C ASP A 75 5.61 17.26 12.59
N PHE A 76 5.37 16.03 13.08
CA PHE A 76 6.44 15.21 13.65
C PHE A 76 7.54 14.91 12.62
N VAL A 77 7.18 14.53 11.39
CA VAL A 77 8.15 14.25 10.34
C VAL A 77 8.99 15.48 10.03
N MET A 78 8.39 16.67 9.93
CA MET A 78 9.11 17.88 9.55
C MET A 78 9.94 18.46 10.71
N GLU A 79 9.40 18.43 11.93
CA GLU A 79 9.94 19.13 13.10
C GLU A 79 10.62 18.21 14.13
N HIS A 80 10.83 16.93 13.83
CA HIS A 80 11.53 16.04 14.76
C HIS A 80 12.95 16.51 15.10
N HIS A 81 13.33 16.26 16.35
CA HIS A 81 14.69 16.35 16.87
C HIS A 81 15.17 14.94 17.26
N GLU A 82 16.44 14.78 17.61
CA GLU A 82 16.99 13.44 17.90
C GLU A 82 16.32 12.77 19.12
N ASP A 83 15.94 13.53 20.15
CA ASP A 83 15.20 13.03 21.32
C ASP A 83 13.78 12.54 20.96
N HIS A 84 13.11 13.20 20.00
CA HIS A 84 11.85 12.70 19.45
C HIS A 84 12.02 11.34 18.77
N LEU A 85 13.16 11.10 18.11
CA LEU A 85 13.45 9.83 17.44
C LEU A 85 13.83 8.73 18.43
N GLU A 86 14.55 9.05 19.50
CA GLU A 86 14.86 8.12 20.60
C GLU A 86 13.57 7.54 21.22
N ASN A 87 12.50 8.33 21.33
CA ASN A 87 11.21 7.85 21.82
C ASN A 87 10.59 6.73 20.95
N LEU A 88 11.01 6.61 19.69
CA LEU A 88 10.56 5.57 18.77
C LEU A 88 11.24 4.21 19.01
N ASP A 89 12.34 4.16 19.80
CA ASP A 89 13.11 2.93 20.05
C ASP A 89 12.28 1.79 20.64
N SER A 90 11.25 2.15 21.42
CA SER A 90 10.33 1.19 22.03
C SER A 90 9.36 0.53 21.03
N PHE A 91 9.31 1.00 19.79
CA PHE A 91 8.39 0.49 18.78
C PHE A 91 8.91 -0.81 18.17
N VAL A 92 8.05 -1.84 18.14
CA VAL A 92 8.34 -3.10 17.46
C VAL A 92 7.08 -3.64 16.82
N HIS A 93 7.17 -3.92 15.52
CA HIS A 93 6.21 -4.73 14.76
C HIS A 93 6.97 -5.81 13.99
N ARG A 94 6.99 -7.04 14.53
CA ARG A 94 7.70 -8.18 13.95
C ARG A 94 9.18 -7.85 13.70
N THR A 95 9.58 -7.67 12.44
CA THR A 95 10.98 -7.39 12.05
C THR A 95 11.26 -5.90 11.83
N PHE A 96 10.24 -5.03 11.93
CA PHE A 96 10.37 -3.58 11.90
C PHE A 96 10.39 -3.06 13.33
N ASN A 97 11.43 -2.31 13.68
CA ASN A 97 11.67 -1.82 15.03
C ASN A 97 11.95 -0.32 15.04
N GLY A 98 12.22 0.25 16.22
CA GLY A 98 12.46 1.69 16.39
C GLY A 98 13.53 2.27 15.47
N VAL A 99 14.64 1.54 15.25
CA VAL A 99 15.67 1.95 14.28
C VAL A 99 15.11 2.09 12.87
N ASP A 100 14.30 1.12 12.43
CA ASP A 100 13.63 1.19 11.13
C ASP A 100 12.60 2.32 11.10
N PHE A 101 11.88 2.55 12.20
CA PHE A 101 10.88 3.62 12.29
C PHE A 101 11.54 5.00 12.20
N ALA A 102 12.56 5.28 13.01
CA ALA A 102 13.33 6.52 12.95
C ALA A 102 13.95 6.75 11.56
N THR A 103 14.47 5.70 10.93
CA THR A 103 14.95 5.76 9.53
C THR A 103 13.84 6.16 8.57
N PHE A 104 12.63 5.62 8.74
CA PHE A 104 11.48 5.98 7.90
C PHE A 104 11.02 7.42 8.12
N ILE A 105 11.08 7.94 9.36
CA ILE A 105 10.81 9.36 9.64
C ILE A 105 11.82 10.26 8.93
N LYS A 106 13.13 9.95 9.02
CA LYS A 106 14.19 10.68 8.30
C LYS A 106 13.98 10.60 6.77
N GLY A 107 13.63 9.43 6.26
CA GLY A 107 13.35 9.22 4.82
C GLY A 107 12.14 10.00 4.34
N LEU A 108 11.05 10.04 5.11
CA LEU A 108 9.88 10.87 4.82
C LEU A 108 10.25 12.36 4.81
N LYS A 109 10.97 12.86 5.82
CA LYS A 109 11.44 14.26 5.84
C LYS A 109 12.24 14.60 4.60
N HIS A 110 13.13 13.70 4.15
CA HIS A 110 13.88 13.87 2.89
C HIS A 110 12.96 13.98 1.67
N ILE A 111 11.95 13.10 1.56
CA ILE A 111 10.97 13.14 0.47
C ILE A 111 10.17 14.45 0.47
N TYR A 112 9.64 14.88 1.62
CA TYR A 112 8.87 16.12 1.68
C TYR A 112 9.72 17.36 1.43
N THR A 113 10.96 17.37 1.92
CA THR A 113 11.87 18.52 1.78
C THR A 113 12.42 18.65 0.36
N ASN A 114 12.90 17.55 -0.23
CA ASN A 114 13.67 17.59 -1.49
C ASN A 114 12.85 17.19 -2.71
N HIS A 115 11.80 16.40 -2.52
CA HIS A 115 11.04 15.78 -3.60
C HIS A 115 9.56 16.18 -3.61
N LYS A 116 9.16 17.19 -2.82
CA LYS A 116 7.81 17.79 -2.79
C LYS A 116 6.69 16.82 -2.44
N GLY A 117 6.98 15.89 -1.52
CA GLY A 117 5.99 14.99 -0.92
C GLY A 117 5.78 13.69 -1.68
N LEU A 118 4.98 12.80 -1.09
CA LEU A 118 4.83 11.42 -1.55
C LEU A 118 4.09 11.32 -2.89
N GLU A 119 3.11 12.16 -3.21
CA GLU A 119 2.47 12.10 -4.54
C GLU A 119 3.47 12.35 -5.68
N ASN A 120 4.33 13.37 -5.50
CA ASN A 120 5.22 13.85 -6.57
C ASN A 120 6.27 12.79 -6.98
N VAL A 121 6.72 11.94 -6.06
CA VAL A 121 7.71 10.89 -6.39
C VAL A 121 7.14 9.77 -7.26
N PHE A 122 5.82 9.62 -7.32
CA PHE A 122 5.13 8.64 -8.18
C PHE A 122 4.49 9.29 -9.43
N ALA A 123 4.58 10.61 -9.59
CA ALA A 123 3.89 11.37 -10.63
C ALA A 123 4.50 11.22 -12.04
N ASN A 124 5.69 10.63 -12.20
CA ASN A 124 6.30 10.44 -13.53
C ASN A 124 5.58 9.37 -14.34
N THR A 125 4.54 9.77 -15.07
CA THR A 125 3.67 8.87 -15.84
C THR A 125 4.32 8.21 -17.06
N SER A 126 5.52 8.65 -17.47
CA SER A 126 6.26 8.04 -18.57
C SER A 126 6.82 6.65 -18.25
N LEU A 127 6.93 6.31 -16.96
CA LEU A 127 7.45 5.02 -16.49
C LEU A 127 6.30 4.11 -16.03
N PRO A 128 6.42 2.79 -16.16
CA PRO A 128 5.51 1.84 -15.52
C PRO A 128 5.52 2.02 -13.99
N MET A 129 4.37 1.82 -13.33
CA MET A 129 4.23 2.00 -11.88
C MET A 129 5.28 1.22 -11.07
N GLN A 130 5.60 0.00 -11.48
CA GLN A 130 6.61 -0.83 -10.80
C GLN A 130 8.03 -0.23 -10.86
N GLU A 131 8.38 0.50 -11.93
CA GLU A 131 9.64 1.24 -12.00
C GLU A 131 9.60 2.50 -11.13
N ARG A 132 8.44 3.19 -11.05
CA ARG A 132 8.25 4.33 -10.15
C ARG A 132 8.45 3.92 -8.69
N ILE A 133 7.95 2.76 -8.29
CA ILE A 133 8.18 2.18 -6.95
C ILE A 133 9.67 1.91 -6.69
N SER A 134 10.38 1.31 -7.65
CA SER A 134 11.83 1.10 -7.52
C SER A 134 12.60 2.43 -7.43
N ASN A 135 12.17 3.46 -8.15
CA ASN A 135 12.77 4.79 -8.06
C ASN A 135 12.45 5.47 -6.73
N PHE A 136 11.21 5.39 -6.24
CA PHE A 136 10.83 5.85 -4.91
C PHE A 136 11.75 5.25 -3.83
N LYS A 137 12.00 3.94 -3.88
CA LYS A 137 12.91 3.29 -2.92
C LYS A 137 14.31 3.93 -2.94
N LYS A 138 14.86 4.20 -4.12
CA LYS A 138 16.18 4.85 -4.25
C LYS A 138 16.15 6.23 -3.59
N LEU A 139 15.17 7.06 -3.95
CA LEU A 139 15.01 8.42 -3.41
C LEU A 139 14.84 8.41 -1.89
N PHE A 140 14.02 7.50 -1.35
CA PHE A 140 13.74 7.40 0.08
C PHE A 140 14.98 7.10 0.92
N PHE A 141 15.94 6.37 0.33
CA PHE A 141 17.19 5.94 0.98
C PHE A 141 18.42 6.75 0.52
N GLU A 142 18.24 7.94 -0.05
CA GLU A 142 19.33 8.91 -0.32
C GLU A 142 19.91 9.56 0.94
N ILE A 143 19.35 9.23 2.11
CA ILE A 143 19.83 9.64 3.43
C ILE A 143 20.86 8.64 3.98
N GLU A 144 21.61 9.03 5.02
CA GLU A 144 22.37 8.06 5.82
C GLU A 144 21.41 7.16 6.60
N HIS A 145 21.58 5.84 6.46
CA HIS A 145 20.69 4.86 7.09
C HIS A 145 21.36 3.49 7.23
N PRO A 146 20.87 2.63 8.13
CA PRO A 146 21.35 1.26 8.21
C PRO A 146 20.72 0.38 7.11
N THR A 147 21.52 -0.43 6.42
CA THR A 147 21.09 -1.32 5.33
C THR A 147 19.90 -2.23 5.69
N ARG A 148 19.74 -2.58 6.98
CA ARG A 148 18.61 -3.41 7.43
C ARG A 148 17.25 -2.78 7.15
N SER A 149 17.15 -1.45 7.10
CA SER A 149 15.88 -0.74 6.96
C SER A 149 15.39 -0.75 5.51
N GLU A 150 16.31 -0.93 4.55
CA GLU A 150 15.98 -1.05 3.12
C GLU A 150 15.04 -2.20 2.79
N LYS A 151 15.02 -3.27 3.60
CA LYS A 151 14.17 -4.46 3.35
C LYS A 151 12.67 -4.15 3.51
N HIS A 152 12.33 -3.04 4.16
CA HIS A 152 10.95 -2.67 4.47
C HIS A 152 10.25 -1.95 3.32
N ILE A 153 11.00 -1.43 2.34
CA ILE A 153 10.47 -0.99 1.05
C ILE A 153 10.88 -2.01 -0.02
N SER A 154 9.89 -2.64 -0.64
CA SER A 154 10.11 -3.64 -1.68
C SER A 154 10.64 -3.00 -2.97
N ASP A 155 11.40 -3.78 -3.76
CA ASP A 155 11.96 -3.35 -5.05
C ASP A 155 11.42 -4.26 -6.17
N PRO A 156 10.41 -3.80 -6.95
CA PRO A 156 9.84 -4.57 -8.05
C PRO A 156 10.83 -5.00 -9.11
N VAL A 157 11.81 -4.15 -9.45
CA VAL A 157 12.85 -4.45 -10.45
C VAL A 157 13.75 -5.62 -9.99
N LYS A 158 13.87 -5.85 -8.66
CA LYS A 158 14.53 -7.03 -8.09
C LYS A 158 13.61 -8.26 -7.97
N GLY A 159 12.41 -8.22 -8.57
CA GLY A 159 11.48 -9.34 -8.66
C GLY A 159 10.39 -9.38 -7.59
N SER A 160 10.30 -8.39 -6.69
CA SER A 160 9.23 -8.35 -5.69
C SER A 160 7.86 -8.01 -6.31
N ALA A 161 6.78 -8.64 -5.84
CA ALA A 161 5.41 -8.20 -6.17
C ALA A 161 5.02 -6.87 -5.46
N ALA A 162 5.86 -6.35 -4.56
CA ALA A 162 5.70 -5.06 -3.89
C ALA A 162 4.29 -4.77 -3.32
N LYS A 163 3.64 -5.82 -2.82
CA LYS A 163 2.25 -5.79 -2.31
C LYS A 163 1.92 -4.59 -1.44
N ARG A 164 2.78 -4.27 -0.46
CA ARG A 164 2.52 -3.22 0.54
C ARG A 164 2.42 -1.84 -0.07
N ILE A 165 3.34 -1.49 -0.98
CA ILE A 165 3.32 -0.19 -1.64
C ILE A 165 2.23 -0.14 -2.72
N ASN A 166 1.92 -1.25 -3.41
CA ASN A 166 0.75 -1.31 -4.29
C ASN A 166 -0.56 -1.09 -3.52
N MET A 167 -0.66 -1.62 -2.29
CA MET A 167 -1.80 -1.38 -1.40
C MET A 167 -1.91 0.10 -1.00
N TYR A 168 -0.79 0.71 -0.60
CA TYR A 168 -0.74 2.15 -0.31
C TYR A 168 -1.15 3.00 -1.52
N LEU A 169 -0.63 2.68 -2.71
CA LEU A 169 -0.96 3.39 -3.94
C LEU A 169 -2.44 3.28 -4.29
N ARG A 170 -3.04 2.09 -4.09
CA ARG A 170 -4.50 1.92 -4.22
C ARG A 170 -5.25 2.89 -3.32
N TRP A 171 -4.88 2.97 -2.04
CA TRP A 171 -5.52 3.87 -1.07
C TRP A 171 -5.43 5.34 -1.47
N MET A 172 -4.26 5.79 -1.96
CA MET A 172 -4.04 7.21 -2.26
C MET A 172 -4.63 7.64 -3.61
N VAL A 173 -4.59 6.77 -4.63
CA VAL A 173 -4.93 7.13 -6.02
C VAL A 173 -6.36 6.76 -6.38
N ARG A 174 -6.87 5.61 -5.90
CA ARG A 174 -8.19 5.16 -6.28
C ARG A 174 -9.25 5.98 -5.54
N ASN A 175 -10.08 6.67 -6.31
CA ASN A 175 -11.24 7.40 -5.81
C ASN A 175 -12.48 6.57 -6.11
N ASP A 176 -12.98 5.85 -5.10
CA ASP A 176 -14.19 5.06 -5.24
C ASP A 176 -15.43 5.79 -4.73
N ASN A 177 -16.60 5.32 -5.18
CA ASN A 177 -17.87 5.93 -4.81
C ASN A 177 -18.35 5.52 -3.41
N THR A 178 -17.59 4.69 -2.69
CA THR A 178 -18.00 4.14 -1.39
C THR A 178 -17.21 4.73 -0.22
N GLY A 179 -16.15 5.49 -0.51
CA GLY A 179 -15.32 6.19 0.47
C GLY A 179 -14.35 5.25 1.19
N VAL A 180 -14.02 4.10 0.61
CA VAL A 180 -13.06 3.17 1.22
C VAL A 180 -11.64 3.63 0.92
N ASP A 181 -11.26 3.66 -0.36
CA ASP A 181 -10.00 4.26 -0.79
C ASP A 181 -10.12 5.81 -0.72
N LEU A 182 -9.01 6.50 -0.37
CA LEU A 182 -9.02 7.93 -0.06
C LEU A 182 -9.05 8.80 -1.31
N GLY A 183 -8.42 8.36 -2.40
CA GLY A 183 -8.45 9.07 -3.69
C GLY A 183 -7.91 10.50 -3.67
N ILE A 184 -6.97 10.81 -2.77
CA ILE A 184 -6.43 12.17 -2.59
C ILE A 184 -5.35 12.55 -3.61
N TRP A 185 -4.83 11.59 -4.38
CA TRP A 185 -3.85 11.80 -5.44
C TRP A 185 -4.53 11.85 -6.81
N ASN A 186 -4.32 12.96 -7.52
CA ASN A 186 -5.00 13.23 -8.80
C ASN A 186 -4.03 13.22 -10.00
N THR A 187 -2.73 13.07 -9.74
CA THR A 187 -1.69 13.07 -10.78
C THR A 187 -1.44 11.69 -11.40
N ILE A 188 -2.03 10.63 -10.84
CA ILE A 188 -1.80 9.23 -11.22
C ILE A 188 -3.14 8.61 -11.63
N SER A 189 -3.15 7.86 -12.73
CA SER A 189 -4.33 7.14 -13.18
C SER A 189 -4.53 5.83 -12.42
N THR A 190 -5.77 5.48 -12.09
CA THR A 190 -6.12 4.16 -11.55
C THR A 190 -5.74 3.01 -12.47
N ALA A 191 -5.68 3.25 -13.79
CA ALA A 191 -5.27 2.26 -14.78
C ALA A 191 -3.80 1.84 -14.65
N ASP A 192 -2.96 2.71 -14.07
CA ASP A 192 -1.54 2.45 -13.82
C ASP A 192 -1.31 1.59 -12.57
N LEU A 193 -2.31 1.48 -11.71
CA LEU A 193 -2.20 0.75 -10.45
C LEU A 193 -2.08 -0.75 -10.69
N SER A 194 -1.48 -1.41 -9.70
CA SER A 194 -1.27 -2.85 -9.67
C SER A 194 -2.02 -3.45 -8.49
N CYS A 195 -2.53 -4.68 -8.67
CA CYS A 195 -3.19 -5.39 -7.57
C CYS A 195 -2.20 -5.62 -6.41
N PRO A 196 -2.60 -5.37 -5.15
CA PRO A 196 -1.86 -5.77 -3.95
C PRO A 196 -1.72 -7.30 -3.79
N LEU A 197 -0.95 -7.95 -4.67
CA LEU A 197 -0.82 -9.40 -4.72
C LEU A 197 -0.18 -9.99 -3.44
N ASP A 198 -1.00 -10.66 -2.64
CA ASP A 198 -0.58 -11.44 -1.48
C ASP A 198 -0.91 -12.93 -1.65
N VAL A 199 -0.74 -13.70 -0.57
CA VAL A 199 -1.03 -15.14 -0.59
C VAL A 199 -2.53 -15.41 -0.81
N HIS A 200 -3.41 -14.61 -0.22
CA HIS A 200 -4.86 -14.79 -0.34
C HIS A 200 -5.34 -14.42 -1.74
N SER A 201 -5.02 -13.21 -2.22
CA SER A 201 -5.42 -12.75 -3.56
C SER A 201 -4.76 -13.60 -4.65
N GLY A 202 -3.50 -14.01 -4.47
CA GLY A 202 -2.82 -14.91 -5.40
C GLY A 202 -3.43 -16.31 -5.46
N ASN A 203 -3.81 -16.89 -4.32
CA ASN A 203 -4.49 -18.19 -4.29
C ASN A 203 -5.87 -18.11 -4.94
N MET A 204 -6.63 -17.05 -4.66
CA MET A 204 -7.95 -16.85 -5.26
C MET A 204 -7.86 -16.64 -6.77
N ALA A 205 -6.94 -15.80 -7.24
CA ALA A 205 -6.72 -15.58 -8.66
C ALA A 205 -6.34 -16.87 -9.39
N ARG A 206 -5.55 -17.76 -8.77
CA ARG A 206 -5.23 -19.09 -9.34
C ARG A 206 -6.45 -20.01 -9.38
N LYS A 207 -7.24 -20.03 -8.31
CA LYS A 207 -8.47 -20.83 -8.24
C LYS A 207 -9.49 -20.42 -9.30
N LEU A 208 -9.59 -19.13 -9.57
CA LEU A 208 -10.44 -18.56 -10.63
C LEU A 208 -9.82 -18.67 -12.04
N GLY A 209 -8.60 -19.20 -12.17
CA GLY A 209 -7.92 -19.37 -13.45
C GLY A 209 -7.37 -18.08 -14.07
N ILE A 210 -7.34 -16.97 -13.31
CA ILE A 210 -6.83 -15.66 -13.72
C ILE A 210 -5.29 -15.67 -13.73
N LEU A 211 -4.69 -16.28 -12.71
CA LEU A 211 -3.24 -16.36 -12.52
C LEU A 211 -2.76 -17.81 -12.64
N LYS A 212 -1.71 -18.08 -13.43
CA LYS A 212 -1.13 -19.43 -13.58
C LYS A 212 0.18 -19.57 -12.83
N ARG A 213 1.01 -18.52 -12.78
CA ARG A 213 2.30 -18.56 -12.09
C ARG A 213 2.14 -18.92 -10.62
N LYS A 214 2.91 -19.89 -10.13
CA LYS A 214 2.82 -20.40 -8.73
C LYS A 214 3.42 -19.44 -7.69
N GLN A 215 4.47 -18.72 -8.06
CA GLN A 215 5.15 -17.77 -7.17
C GLN A 215 4.36 -16.46 -7.08
N ASN A 216 4.46 -15.75 -5.96
CA ASN A 216 3.95 -14.39 -5.80
C ASN A 216 5.10 -13.38 -5.97
N ASP A 217 5.50 -13.15 -7.22
CA ASP A 217 6.59 -12.25 -7.60
C ASP A 217 6.14 -11.22 -8.63
N ALA A 218 7.05 -10.34 -9.06
CA ALA A 218 6.74 -9.28 -10.02
C ALA A 218 6.13 -9.82 -11.34
N LYS A 219 6.52 -11.03 -11.77
CA LYS A 219 5.99 -11.66 -12.99
C LYS A 219 4.54 -12.13 -12.79
N ALA A 220 4.23 -12.66 -11.61
CA ALA A 220 2.86 -13.05 -11.26
C ALA A 220 1.95 -11.83 -11.17
N LEU A 221 2.45 -10.73 -10.61
CA LEU A 221 1.71 -9.47 -10.58
C LEU A 221 1.44 -8.94 -12.00
N ALA A 222 2.45 -8.96 -12.87
CA ALA A 222 2.28 -8.53 -14.27
C ALA A 222 1.25 -9.41 -15.03
N GLU A 223 1.27 -10.73 -14.80
CA GLU A 223 0.28 -11.66 -15.36
C GLU A 223 -1.14 -11.34 -14.85
N LEU A 224 -1.29 -11.15 -13.53
CA LEU A 224 -2.56 -10.80 -12.90
C LEU A 224 -3.09 -9.47 -13.44
N ASP A 225 -2.28 -8.41 -13.42
CA ASP A 225 -2.69 -7.08 -13.85
C ASP A 225 -3.11 -7.06 -15.33
N ALA A 226 -2.42 -7.83 -16.20
CA ALA A 226 -2.81 -7.95 -17.60
C ALA A 226 -4.21 -8.55 -17.76
N ALA A 227 -4.55 -9.56 -16.95
CA ALA A 227 -5.89 -10.14 -16.95
C ALA A 227 -6.94 -9.17 -16.39
N LEU A 228 -6.64 -8.48 -15.27
CA LEU A 228 -7.55 -7.52 -14.63
C LEU A 228 -7.84 -6.31 -15.52
N ARG A 229 -6.82 -5.75 -16.20
CA ARG A 229 -7.01 -4.71 -17.23
C ARG A 229 -7.84 -5.18 -18.42
N GLY A 230 -7.81 -6.49 -18.69
CA GLY A 230 -8.67 -7.13 -19.68
C GLY A 230 -10.14 -7.29 -19.24
N PHE A 231 -10.46 -7.04 -17.97
CA PHE A 231 -11.82 -6.96 -17.44
C PHE A 231 -12.28 -5.51 -17.25
N ASP A 232 -11.41 -4.65 -16.71
CA ASP A 232 -11.66 -3.21 -16.55
C ASP A 232 -10.36 -2.44 -16.83
N PRO A 233 -10.25 -1.74 -17.97
CA PRO A 233 -9.05 -0.98 -18.30
C PRO A 233 -8.92 0.36 -17.56
N ILE A 234 -9.99 0.84 -16.91
CA ILE A 234 -10.03 2.15 -16.23
C ILE A 234 -9.70 1.97 -14.75
N ASP A 235 -10.33 1.00 -14.08
CA ASP A 235 -10.10 0.69 -12.68
C ASP A 235 -9.84 -0.83 -12.49
N PRO A 236 -8.70 -1.35 -12.97
CA PRO A 236 -8.36 -2.76 -12.82
C PRO A 236 -8.12 -3.16 -11.36
N VAL A 237 -7.68 -2.22 -10.52
CA VAL A 237 -7.26 -2.52 -9.15
C VAL A 237 -8.45 -2.75 -8.20
N LYS A 238 -9.67 -2.31 -8.56
CA LYS A 238 -10.90 -2.59 -7.79
C LYS A 238 -11.09 -4.08 -7.51
N TYR A 239 -10.64 -4.95 -8.41
CA TYR A 239 -10.77 -6.40 -8.26
C TYR A 239 -9.94 -6.96 -7.10
N ASP A 240 -9.05 -6.17 -6.49
CA ASP A 240 -8.43 -6.53 -5.22
C ASP A 240 -9.48 -6.79 -4.13
N PHE A 241 -10.55 -6.00 -4.05
CA PHE A 241 -11.64 -6.23 -3.10
C PHE A 241 -12.30 -7.60 -3.31
N ALA A 242 -12.55 -7.99 -4.57
CA ALA A 242 -13.09 -9.31 -4.89
C ALA A 242 -12.12 -10.43 -4.52
N LEU A 243 -10.86 -10.35 -4.99
CA LEU A 243 -9.87 -11.41 -4.79
C LEU A 243 -9.50 -11.58 -3.31
N PHE A 244 -9.36 -10.48 -2.57
CA PHE A 244 -9.09 -10.49 -1.15
C PHE A 244 -10.29 -10.93 -0.32
N GLY A 245 -11.48 -10.38 -0.58
CA GLY A 245 -12.70 -10.72 0.16
C GLY A 245 -13.06 -12.20 0.04
N LEU A 246 -13.03 -12.75 -1.18
CA LEU A 246 -13.26 -14.17 -1.42
C LEU A 246 -12.24 -15.05 -0.68
N GLY A 247 -10.96 -14.66 -0.69
CA GLY A 247 -9.88 -15.45 -0.10
C GLY A 247 -9.80 -15.37 1.43
N ALA A 248 -10.08 -14.20 2.00
CA ALA A 248 -9.91 -13.93 3.42
C ALA A 248 -11.20 -14.10 4.25
N ILE A 249 -12.36 -13.79 3.66
CA ILE A 249 -13.66 -13.75 4.36
C ILE A 249 -14.45 -15.03 4.08
N GLU A 250 -14.61 -15.41 2.82
CA GLU A 250 -15.44 -16.57 2.44
C GLU A 250 -14.70 -17.92 2.56
N LYS A 251 -13.37 -17.92 2.78
CA LYS A 251 -12.52 -19.13 2.76
C LYS A 251 -12.82 -20.03 1.54
N PHE A 252 -13.13 -19.40 0.41
CA PHE A 252 -13.71 -20.04 -0.76
C PHE A 252 -12.83 -21.18 -1.29
#